data_AF-A0A6I9P253-F1
#
_entry.id   AF-A0A6I9P253-F1
#
_cell.length_a   1.000
_cell.length_b   1.000
_cell.length_c   1.000
_cell.angle_alpha   90.00
_cell.angle_beta   90.00
_cell.angle_gamma   90.00
#
_symmetry.space_group_name_H-M   'P 1'
#
loop_
_entity.id
_entity.type
_entity.pdbx_description
1 polymer ?
#
loop_
_entity_poly.entity_id
_entity_poly.type
_entity_poly.pdbx_seq_one_letter_code
_entity_poly.pdbx_strand_id
1 'polypeptide(L)'
;MSSGCPPQSPAVAKSEVAVEGECPLLAATFAYWDNILGPRVRHIWTPKGEQLMFLSDGEVTFLANHTLNGEILRSAECGAVDVKFFVLAEKGVIIVSLIFDGELKGDKNTCALSIILPQTELAFYLPLHTICVERLKHVIRKGRIWMQKGYNIISVLSLEIIPIMELLASMKSHHVPEDIDVSSTYTRT
;
A
#
# COMPACT_ATOMS: atom_id res chain seq x y z
N MET A 1 34.05 24.63 -12.90
CA MET A 1 32.62 24.98 -12.79
C MET A 1 31.92 23.78 -12.19
N SER A 2 31.51 23.88 -10.91
CA SER A 2 30.83 22.80 -10.19
C SER A 2 29.39 22.72 -10.68
N SER A 3 29.07 21.66 -11.43
CA SER A 3 27.70 21.27 -11.74
C SER A 3 26.99 20.94 -10.43
N GLY A 4 26.13 21.85 -9.98
CA GLY A 4 25.28 21.63 -8.82
C GLY A 4 24.37 20.45 -9.07
N CYS A 5 24.64 19.32 -8.40
CA CYS A 5 23.67 18.26 -8.25
C CYS A 5 22.40 18.88 -7.65
N PRO A 6 21.20 18.57 -8.18
CA PRO A 6 19.98 18.94 -7.48
C PRO A 6 20.02 18.33 -6.07
N PRO A 7 19.43 19.02 -5.06
CA PRO A 7 19.39 18.48 -3.71
C PRO A 7 18.77 17.09 -3.77
N GLN A 8 19.54 16.07 -3.37
CA GLN A 8 19.03 14.71 -3.26
C GLN A 8 17.87 14.75 -2.27
N SER A 9 16.66 14.47 -2.76
CA SER A 9 15.52 14.18 -1.90
C SER A 9 15.97 13.14 -0.88
N PRO A 10 15.67 13.32 0.42
CA PRO A 10 16.13 12.39 1.44
C PRO A 10 15.73 10.96 1.06
N ALA A 11 16.69 10.04 1.08
CA ALA A 11 16.47 8.66 0.70
C ALA A 11 15.30 8.08 1.50
N VAL A 12 14.27 7.59 0.78
CA VAL A 12 13.09 6.99 1.39
C VAL A 12 13.50 5.70 2.06
N ALA A 13 13.09 5.50 3.32
CA ALA A 13 13.39 4.27 4.04
C ALA A 13 12.67 3.08 3.36
N LYS A 14 13.40 1.98 3.14
CA LYS A 14 12.88 0.76 2.51
C LYS A 14 13.08 -0.45 3.40
N SER A 15 12.17 -1.39 3.35
CA SER A 15 12.30 -2.69 4.01
C SER A 15 11.90 -3.80 3.05
N GLU A 16 12.78 -4.78 2.92
CA GLU A 16 12.49 -6.00 2.19
C GLU A 16 11.71 -6.97 3.08
N VAL A 17 10.67 -7.56 2.53
CA VAL A 17 9.80 -8.52 3.21
C VAL A 17 10.01 -9.89 2.59
N ALA A 18 10.53 -10.85 3.35
CA ALA A 18 10.56 -12.23 2.91
C ALA A 18 9.13 -12.79 2.94
N VAL A 19 8.60 -13.18 1.78
CA VAL A 19 7.29 -13.82 1.64
C VAL A 19 7.52 -15.17 1.01
N GLU A 20 6.85 -16.21 1.51
CA GLU A 20 6.89 -17.54 0.88
C GLU A 20 6.10 -17.53 -0.43
N GLY A 21 6.73 -17.98 -1.52
CA GLY A 21 6.11 -18.05 -2.85
C GLY A 21 6.12 -16.72 -3.62
N GLU A 22 5.34 -16.67 -4.69
CA GLU A 22 5.25 -15.49 -5.56
C GLU A 22 4.28 -14.45 -4.96
N CYS A 23 4.83 -13.32 -4.49
CA CYS A 23 3.99 -12.23 -3.97
C CYS A 23 3.36 -11.43 -5.13
N PRO A 24 2.02 -11.26 -5.16
CA PRO A 24 1.35 -10.47 -6.20
C PRO A 24 1.53 -8.95 -6.02
N LEU A 25 2.06 -8.48 -4.88
CA LEU A 25 2.31 -7.05 -4.66
C LEU A 25 3.70 -6.69 -5.19
N LEU A 26 3.82 -5.50 -5.79
CA LEU A 26 5.12 -4.90 -6.09
C LEU A 26 5.68 -4.16 -4.87
N ALA A 27 4.81 -3.45 -4.15
CA ALA A 27 5.19 -2.70 -2.96
C ALA A 27 3.96 -2.33 -2.12
N ALA A 28 4.21 -1.99 -0.87
CA ALA A 28 3.32 -1.18 -0.06
C ALA A 28 4.06 0.11 0.36
N THR A 29 3.33 1.21 0.48
CA THR A 29 3.92 2.52 0.76
C THR A 29 3.14 3.24 1.83
N PHE A 30 3.85 3.91 2.74
CA PHE A 30 3.26 4.88 3.66
C PHE A 30 3.71 6.29 3.29
N ALA A 31 2.75 7.15 3.01
CA ALA A 31 2.96 8.54 2.64
C ALA A 31 2.15 9.48 3.54
N TYR A 32 2.60 10.73 3.62
CA TYR A 32 1.91 11.78 4.37
C TYR A 32 2.04 13.13 3.66
N TRP A 33 1.09 14.01 3.93
CA TRP A 33 1.14 15.40 3.51
C TRP A 33 2.06 16.20 4.44
N ASP A 34 3.13 16.78 3.90
CA ASP A 34 3.97 17.75 4.60
C ASP A 34 3.51 19.17 4.23
N ASN A 35 3.19 19.99 5.22
CA ASN A 35 2.61 21.32 4.99
C ASN A 35 3.54 22.30 4.24
N ILE A 36 4.84 21.98 4.14
CA ILE A 36 5.82 22.80 3.43
C ILE A 36 6.16 22.20 2.07
N LEU A 37 6.36 20.87 2.04
CA LEU A 37 6.91 20.16 0.87
C LEU A 37 5.88 19.34 0.08
N GLY A 38 4.64 19.26 0.55
CA GLY A 38 3.58 18.46 -0.07
C GLY A 38 3.70 16.96 0.23
N PRO A 39 3.15 16.09 -0.64
CA PRO A 39 3.14 14.64 -0.45
C PRO A 39 4.53 14.03 -0.36
N ARG A 40 4.79 13.30 0.72
CA ARG A 40 6.08 12.67 1.02
C ARG A 40 5.90 11.19 1.32
N VAL A 41 6.67 10.34 0.64
CA VAL A 41 6.76 8.92 0.98
C VAL A 41 7.72 8.78 2.15
N ARG A 42 7.25 8.15 3.23
CA ARG A 42 8.04 7.94 4.44
C ARG A 42 8.66 6.56 4.48
N HIS A 43 7.97 5.55 3.97
CA HIS A 43 8.46 4.17 3.98
C HIS A 43 7.89 3.35 2.82
N ILE A 44 8.69 2.39 2.35
CA ILE A 44 8.33 1.44 1.29
C ILE A 44 8.64 0.02 1.78
N TRP A 45 7.65 -0.86 1.73
CA TRP A 45 7.82 -2.30 1.92
C TRP A 45 7.81 -2.98 0.55
N THR A 46 8.86 -3.72 0.22
CA THR A 46 8.96 -4.48 -1.03
C THR A 46 9.12 -5.96 -0.71
N PRO A 47 8.40 -6.87 -1.37
CA PRO A 47 8.67 -8.29 -1.20
C PRO A 47 10.06 -8.63 -1.74
N LYS A 48 10.71 -9.61 -1.11
CA LYS A 48 12.04 -10.08 -1.47
C LYS A 48 11.91 -11.10 -2.61
N GLY A 49 12.40 -10.77 -3.79
CA GLY A 49 12.39 -11.67 -4.95
C GLY A 49 12.77 -10.96 -6.25
N GLU A 50 13.02 -11.73 -7.31
CA GLU A 50 13.23 -11.21 -8.67
C GLU A 50 11.90 -10.79 -9.29
N GLN A 51 11.31 -9.69 -8.81
CA GLN A 51 10.17 -9.09 -9.50
C GLN A 51 10.65 -8.28 -10.70
N LEU A 52 10.15 -8.65 -11.88
CA LEU A 52 10.52 -8.03 -13.17
C LEU A 52 10.11 -6.54 -13.28
N MET A 53 9.26 -6.04 -12.37
CA MET A 53 8.82 -4.65 -12.32
C MET A 53 9.11 -4.03 -10.95
N PHE A 54 10.28 -3.44 -10.79
CA PHE A 54 10.55 -2.54 -9.67
C PHE A 54 10.08 -1.13 -10.00
N LEU A 55 9.25 -0.55 -9.14
CA LEU A 55 8.95 0.87 -9.21
C LEU A 55 10.17 1.68 -8.74
N SER A 56 10.58 2.64 -9.56
CA SER A 56 11.61 3.59 -9.16
C SER A 56 11.13 4.50 -8.04
N ASP A 57 12.06 5.08 -7.26
CA ASP A 57 11.70 6.03 -6.20
C ASP A 57 10.94 7.26 -6.72
N GLY A 58 11.23 7.65 -7.97
CA GLY A 58 10.50 8.72 -8.66
C GLY A 58 9.04 8.33 -8.93
N GLU A 59 8.78 7.09 -9.35
CA GLU A 59 7.42 6.59 -9.59
C GLU A 59 6.64 6.49 -8.28
N VAL A 60 7.24 5.92 -7.23
CA VAL A 60 6.57 5.84 -5.92
C VAL A 60 6.23 7.24 -5.37
N THR A 61 7.12 8.21 -5.56
CA THR A 61 6.87 9.61 -5.21
C THR A 61 5.76 10.23 -6.05
N PHE A 62 5.75 9.96 -7.37
CA PHE A 62 4.67 10.39 -8.25
C PHE A 62 3.31 9.82 -7.81
N LEU A 63 3.26 8.55 -7.39
CA LEU A 63 2.04 7.92 -6.87
C LEU A 63 1.54 8.61 -5.60
N ALA A 64 2.43 8.88 -4.63
CA ALA A 64 2.06 9.60 -3.42
C ALA A 64 1.50 11.00 -3.72
N ASN A 65 2.10 11.69 -4.70
CA ASN A 65 1.60 12.99 -5.18
C ASN A 65 0.19 12.87 -5.77
N HIS A 66 -0.03 11.89 -6.63
CA HIS A 66 -1.33 11.69 -7.27
C HIS A 66 -2.44 11.33 -6.26
N THR A 67 -2.09 10.58 -5.21
CA THR A 67 -3.05 10.18 -4.17
C THR A 67 -3.42 11.33 -3.22
N LEU A 68 -2.43 12.15 -2.80
CA LEU A 68 -2.60 13.12 -1.70
C LEU A 68 -2.82 14.58 -2.14
N ASN A 69 -2.43 15.01 -3.34
CA ASN A 69 -2.57 16.42 -3.78
C ASN A 69 -4.00 16.98 -3.77
N GLY A 70 -5.02 16.12 -3.89
CA GLY A 70 -6.43 16.53 -3.81
C GLY A 70 -7.03 16.49 -2.40
N GLU A 71 -6.29 16.06 -1.38
CA GLU A 71 -6.85 15.71 -0.06
C GLU A 71 -6.57 16.74 1.04
N ILE A 72 -5.90 17.84 0.74
CA ILE A 72 -5.47 18.83 1.76
C ILE A 72 -6.65 19.53 2.46
N LEU A 73 -7.79 19.69 1.77
CA LEU A 73 -9.01 20.31 2.31
C LEU A 73 -10.01 19.28 2.83
N ARG A 74 -9.57 18.03 3.03
CA ARG A 74 -10.42 16.95 3.51
C ARG A 74 -11.02 17.31 4.87
N SER A 75 -12.34 17.46 4.92
CA SER A 75 -13.14 17.57 6.14
C SER A 75 -13.89 16.25 6.34
N ALA A 76 -13.15 15.20 6.69
CA ALA A 76 -13.75 13.89 6.96
C ALA A 76 -14.15 13.78 8.44
N GLU A 77 -15.19 13.00 8.74
CA GLU A 77 -15.57 12.70 10.11
C GLU A 77 -14.39 12.09 10.87
N CYS A 78 -14.27 12.38 12.17
CA CYS A 78 -13.19 11.86 13.00
C CYS A 78 -13.16 10.33 12.92
N GLY A 79 -12.08 9.78 12.36
CA GLY A 79 -11.93 8.33 12.20
C GLY A 79 -12.33 7.77 10.83
N ALA A 80 -12.80 8.59 9.89
CA ALA A 80 -13.04 8.18 8.52
C ALA A 80 -11.74 7.75 7.81
N VAL A 81 -11.86 6.76 6.91
CA VAL A 81 -10.77 6.27 6.04
C VAL A 81 -11.37 6.10 4.66
N ASP A 82 -10.90 6.91 3.70
CA ASP A 82 -11.37 6.82 2.32
C ASP A 82 -10.49 5.89 1.53
N VAL A 83 -11.08 5.23 0.55
CA VAL A 83 -10.41 4.26 -0.29
C VAL A 83 -10.41 4.82 -1.70
N LYS A 84 -9.23 4.90 -2.30
CA LYS A 84 -9.07 5.20 -3.73
C LYS A 84 -8.47 3.99 -4.42
N PHE A 85 -9.10 3.58 -5.51
CA PHE A 85 -8.64 2.55 -6.39
C PHE A 85 -8.26 3.19 -7.72
N PHE A 86 -7.01 2.99 -8.14
CA PHE A 86 -6.47 3.55 -9.38
C PHE A 86 -5.91 2.44 -10.26
N VAL A 87 -6.15 2.57 -11.57
CA VAL A 87 -5.45 1.80 -12.60
C VAL A 87 -4.59 2.77 -13.37
N LEU A 88 -3.26 2.65 -13.24
CA LEU A 88 -2.30 3.48 -13.95
C LEU A 88 -1.77 2.69 -15.15
N ALA A 89 -2.55 2.69 -16.24
CA ALA A 89 -2.30 1.89 -17.43
C ALA A 89 -0.93 2.18 -18.08
N GLU A 90 -0.48 3.43 -18.07
CA GLU A 90 0.84 3.83 -18.60
C GLU A 90 2.01 3.15 -17.88
N LYS A 91 1.80 2.73 -16.63
CA LYS A 91 2.79 2.07 -15.79
C LYS A 91 2.47 0.60 -15.55
N GLY A 92 1.36 0.11 -16.08
CA GLY A 92 0.94 -1.29 -15.88
C GLY A 92 0.75 -1.66 -14.42
N VAL A 93 0.29 -0.73 -13.57
CA VAL A 93 0.05 -0.99 -12.14
C VAL A 93 -1.35 -0.61 -11.69
N ILE A 94 -1.82 -1.30 -10.67
CA ILE A 94 -3.03 -0.96 -9.90
C ILE A 94 -2.61 -0.55 -8.50
N ILE A 95 -3.32 0.44 -7.95
CA ILE A 95 -2.99 1.05 -6.67
C ILE A 95 -4.24 1.16 -5.86
N VAL A 96 -4.17 0.65 -4.63
CA VAL A 96 -5.23 0.82 -3.65
C VAL A 96 -4.68 1.63 -2.50
N SER A 97 -5.16 2.85 -2.37
CA SER A 97 -4.72 3.81 -1.36
C SER A 97 -5.84 4.05 -0.35
N LEU A 98 -5.52 3.87 0.93
CA LEU A 98 -6.38 4.25 2.04
C LEU A 98 -5.88 5.57 2.61
N ILE A 99 -6.71 6.60 2.52
CA ILE A 99 -6.41 7.97 2.93
C ILE A 99 -7.10 8.24 4.26
N PHE A 100 -6.34 8.80 5.19
CA PHE A 100 -6.80 8.96 6.56
C PHE A 100 -6.03 10.08 7.27
N ASP A 101 -6.70 10.79 8.16
CA ASP A 101 -6.03 11.76 9.03
C ASP A 101 -5.25 11.06 10.14
N GLY A 102 -4.02 11.49 10.38
CA GLY A 102 -3.17 11.01 11.45
C GLY A 102 -2.42 12.15 12.14
N GLU A 103 -1.71 11.81 13.21
CA GLU A 103 -0.95 12.78 13.99
C GLU A 103 0.54 12.40 13.95
N LEU A 104 1.36 13.19 13.27
CA LEU A 104 2.79 12.95 13.16
C LEU A 104 3.53 14.07 13.88
N LYS A 105 4.29 13.71 14.93
CA LYS A 105 5.06 14.66 15.74
C LYS A 105 4.22 15.79 16.36
N GLY A 106 2.95 15.51 16.66
CA GLY A 106 2.00 16.49 17.21
C GLY A 106 1.23 17.30 16.17
N ASP A 107 1.61 17.20 14.88
CA ASP A 107 0.89 17.87 13.80
C ASP A 107 -0.14 16.92 13.19
N LYS A 108 -1.35 17.45 12.95
CA LYS A 108 -2.36 16.76 12.15
C LYS A 108 -1.92 16.75 10.69
N ASN A 109 -1.85 15.55 10.11
CA ASN A 109 -1.42 15.34 8.74
C ASN A 109 -2.33 14.34 8.05
N THR A 110 -2.65 14.59 6.79
CA THR A 110 -3.31 13.59 5.94
C THR A 110 -2.30 12.54 5.51
N CYS A 111 -2.59 11.28 5.78
CA CYS A 111 -1.74 10.13 5.50
C CYS A 111 -2.39 9.22 4.46
N ALA A 112 -1.56 8.47 3.73
CA ALA A 112 -2.00 7.42 2.83
C ALA A 112 -1.19 6.14 3.05
N LEU A 113 -1.90 5.03 3.22
CA LEU A 113 -1.33 3.69 3.14
C LEU A 113 -1.75 3.08 1.81
N SER A 114 -0.80 2.71 0.97
CA SER A 114 -1.10 2.17 -0.36
C SER A 114 -0.49 0.79 -0.55
N ILE A 115 -1.22 -0.10 -1.23
CA ILE A 115 -0.68 -1.33 -1.81
C ILE A 115 -0.66 -1.20 -3.32
N ILE A 116 0.39 -1.71 -3.94
CA ILE A 116 0.65 -1.57 -5.37
C ILE A 116 0.85 -2.97 -5.95
N LEU A 117 0.10 -3.28 -7.00
CA LEU A 117 0.15 -4.56 -7.70
C LEU A 117 0.33 -4.31 -9.20
N PRO A 118 0.86 -5.27 -9.97
CA PRO A 118 0.83 -5.22 -11.42
C PRO A 118 -0.62 -5.21 -11.91
N GLN A 119 -0.89 -4.55 -13.03
CA GLN A 119 -2.21 -4.53 -13.66
C GLN A 119 -2.64 -5.93 -14.14
N THR A 120 -1.69 -6.82 -14.42
CA THR A 120 -1.98 -8.24 -14.73
C THR A 120 -2.67 -8.97 -13.59
N GLU A 121 -2.51 -8.51 -12.34
CA GLU A 121 -3.14 -9.09 -11.15
C GLU A 121 -4.54 -8.51 -10.87
N LEU A 122 -5.09 -7.67 -11.76
CA LEU A 122 -6.38 -7.01 -11.55
C LEU A 122 -7.52 -8.00 -11.33
N ALA A 123 -7.62 -9.03 -12.17
CA ALA A 123 -8.68 -10.05 -12.06
C ALA A 123 -8.57 -10.83 -10.74
N PHE A 124 -7.35 -11.13 -10.30
CA PHE A 124 -7.08 -11.76 -9.01
C PHE A 124 -7.45 -10.86 -7.82
N TYR A 125 -7.14 -9.57 -7.91
CA TYR A 125 -7.32 -8.64 -6.79
C TYR A 125 -8.77 -8.21 -6.58
N LEU A 126 -9.57 -8.04 -7.64
CA LEU A 126 -10.94 -7.51 -7.55
C LEU A 126 -11.85 -8.30 -6.58
N PRO A 127 -11.90 -9.65 -6.61
CA PRO A 127 -12.67 -10.43 -5.64
C PRO A 127 -12.20 -10.24 -4.19
N LEU A 128 -10.90 -9.99 -4.00
CA LEU A 128 -10.27 -9.82 -2.69
C LEU A 128 -10.32 -8.37 -2.18
N HIS A 129 -10.76 -7.41 -3.01
CA HIS A 129 -10.68 -5.98 -2.73
C HIS A 129 -11.30 -5.61 -1.38
N THR A 130 -12.54 -6.02 -1.14
CA THR A 130 -13.28 -5.68 0.09
C THR A 130 -12.56 -6.19 1.33
N ILE A 131 -12.06 -7.42 1.31
CA ILE A 131 -11.34 -8.04 2.44
C ILE A 131 -10.02 -7.30 2.69
N CYS A 132 -9.27 -6.99 1.62
CA CYS A 132 -8.02 -6.25 1.71
C CYS A 132 -8.23 -4.86 2.32
N VAL A 133 -9.25 -4.14 1.83
CA VAL A 133 -9.62 -2.80 2.31
C VAL A 133 -10.01 -2.83 3.77
N GLU A 134 -10.89 -3.74 4.20
CA GLU A 134 -11.33 -3.80 5.59
C GLU A 134 -10.18 -4.18 6.54
N ARG A 135 -9.30 -5.10 6.12
CA ARG A 135 -8.08 -5.43 6.87
C ARG A 135 -7.17 -4.22 7.00
N LEU A 136 -6.89 -3.50 5.90
CA LEU A 136 -6.07 -2.28 5.93
C LEU A 136 -6.72 -1.15 6.76
N LYS A 137 -8.05 -0.99 6.72
CA LYS A 137 -8.76 -0.05 7.61
C LYS A 137 -8.55 -0.39 9.08
N HIS A 138 -8.60 -1.68 9.44
CA HIS A 138 -8.32 -2.12 10.81
C HIS A 138 -6.87 -1.81 11.22
N VAL A 139 -5.91 -2.03 10.32
CA VAL A 139 -4.49 -1.67 10.52
C VAL A 139 -4.33 -0.17 10.74
N ILE A 140 -4.99 0.67 9.93
CA ILE A 140 -4.97 2.13 10.07
C ILE A 140 -5.56 2.59 11.40
N ARG A 141 -6.66 1.97 11.87
CA ARG A 141 -7.23 2.29 13.19
C ARG A 141 -6.23 2.03 14.31
N LYS A 142 -5.52 0.89 14.28
CA LYS A 142 -4.42 0.60 15.22
C LYS A 142 -3.30 1.63 15.08
N GLY A 143 -2.88 1.91 13.84
CA GLY A 143 -1.85 2.91 13.51
C GLY A 143 -2.15 4.31 14.06
N ARG A 144 -3.40 4.78 13.93
CA ARG A 144 -3.84 6.08 14.46
C ARG A 144 -3.69 6.20 15.97
N ILE A 145 -4.02 5.15 16.72
CA ILE A 145 -3.83 5.13 18.18
C ILE A 145 -2.34 5.23 18.52
N TRP A 146 -1.48 4.54 17.76
CA TRP A 146 -0.03 4.61 17.93
C TRP A 146 0.51 6.01 17.64
N MET A 147 0.04 6.64 16.57
CA MET A 147 0.36 8.02 16.20
C MET A 147 -0.01 9.02 17.30
N GLN A 148 -1.24 8.93 17.83
CA GLN A 148 -1.73 9.78 18.93
C GLN A 148 -0.89 9.64 20.20
N LYS A 149 -0.33 8.46 20.46
CA LYS A 149 0.57 8.21 21.59
C LYS A 149 2.02 8.67 21.32
N GLY A 150 2.29 9.25 20.15
CA GLY A 150 3.63 9.72 19.75
C GLY A 150 4.57 8.60 19.29
N TYR A 151 4.09 7.38 19.11
CA TYR A 151 4.92 6.26 18.64
C TYR A 151 5.08 6.26 17.11
N ASN A 152 6.14 5.61 16.64
CA ASN A 152 6.39 5.48 15.21
C ASN A 152 5.39 4.52 14.55
N ILE A 153 4.49 5.03 13.71
CA ILE A 153 3.51 4.22 12.97
C ILE A 153 4.16 3.16 12.08
N ILE A 154 5.38 3.37 11.59
CA ILE A 154 6.04 2.40 10.69
C ILE A 154 6.21 1.03 11.38
N SER A 155 6.47 0.97 12.68
CA SER A 155 6.65 -0.33 13.36
C SER A 155 5.35 -1.14 13.39
N VAL A 156 4.21 -0.52 13.69
CA VAL A 156 2.92 -1.22 13.70
C VAL A 156 2.46 -1.55 12.27
N LEU A 157 2.74 -0.69 11.29
CA LEU A 157 2.44 -1.01 9.89
C LEU A 157 3.28 -2.17 9.38
N SER A 158 4.58 -2.22 9.70
CA SER A 158 5.44 -3.35 9.31
C SER A 158 4.91 -4.68 9.85
N LEU A 159 4.41 -4.73 11.09
CA LEU A 159 3.85 -5.94 11.68
C LEU A 159 2.56 -6.43 10.98
N GLU A 160 1.87 -5.54 10.27
CA GLU A 160 0.57 -5.84 9.69
C GLU A 160 0.61 -5.97 8.16
N ILE A 161 1.54 -5.29 7.49
CA ILE A 161 1.75 -5.38 6.05
C ILE A 161 2.32 -6.75 5.66
N ILE A 162 3.25 -7.30 6.45
CA ILE A 162 3.85 -8.62 6.17
C ILE A 162 2.76 -9.71 6.11
N PRO A 163 1.86 -9.87 7.12
CA PRO A 163 0.75 -10.82 7.04
C PRO A 163 -0.28 -10.57 5.93
N ILE A 164 -0.35 -9.35 5.38
CA ILE A 164 -1.19 -9.04 4.22
C ILE A 164 -0.52 -9.53 2.94
N MET A 165 0.79 -9.30 2.79
CA MET A 165 1.57 -9.83 1.68
C MET A 165 1.56 -11.36 1.65
N GLU A 166 1.72 -12.01 2.80
CA GLU A 166 1.63 -13.46 2.97
C GLU A 166 0.23 -13.99 2.63
N LEU A 167 -0.83 -13.33 3.10
CA LEU A 167 -2.21 -13.71 2.76
C LEU A 167 -2.42 -13.69 1.23
N LEU A 168 -1.95 -12.64 0.56
CA LEU A 168 -2.16 -12.50 -0.88
C LEU A 168 -1.30 -13.48 -1.69
N ALA A 169 -0.07 -13.77 -1.25
CA ALA A 169 0.73 -14.84 -1.83
C ALA A 169 0.09 -16.23 -1.62
N SER A 170 -0.46 -16.49 -0.44
CA SER A 170 -1.18 -17.72 -0.12
C SER A 170 -2.44 -17.89 -0.98
N MET A 171 -3.24 -16.82 -1.10
CA MET A 171 -4.43 -16.82 -1.95
C MET A 171 -4.06 -17.04 -3.41
N LYS A 172 -2.99 -16.44 -3.92
CA LYS A 172 -2.54 -16.67 -5.31
C LYS A 172 -2.13 -18.13 -5.54
N SER A 173 -1.39 -18.72 -4.61
CA SER A 173 -0.89 -20.10 -4.75
C SER A 173 -1.94 -21.20 -4.50
N HIS A 174 -2.94 -20.96 -3.66
CA HIS A 174 -3.93 -21.96 -3.24
C HIS A 174 -5.38 -21.56 -3.53
N HIS A 175 -5.62 -20.65 -4.49
CA HIS A 175 -6.97 -20.25 -4.86
C HIS A 175 -7.78 -21.43 -5.41
N VAL A 176 -9.09 -21.36 -5.22
CA VAL A 176 -10.03 -22.28 -5.84
C VAL A 176 -10.09 -21.94 -7.34
N PRO A 177 -9.98 -22.92 -8.24
CA PRO A 177 -10.19 -22.71 -9.66
C PRO A 177 -11.58 -22.13 -9.93
N GLU A 178 -11.72 -21.33 -10.99
CA GLU A 178 -13.04 -20.78 -11.38
C GLU A 178 -14.04 -21.92 -11.70
N ASP A 179 -13.54 -22.99 -12.32
CA ASP A 179 -14.31 -24.20 -12.61
C ASP A 179 -13.97 -25.31 -11.63
N ILE A 180 -14.96 -25.71 -10.83
CA ILE A 180 -14.84 -26.84 -9.91
C ILE A 180 -15.35 -28.09 -10.62
N ASP A 181 -14.47 -29.07 -10.84
CA ASP A 181 -14.89 -30.39 -11.31
C ASP A 181 -15.74 -31.07 -10.24
N VAL A 182 -17.03 -31.25 -10.50
CA VAL A 182 -17.99 -31.91 -9.60
C VAL A 182 -17.54 -33.34 -9.27
N SER A 183 -16.75 -33.99 -10.14
CA SER A 183 -16.19 -35.33 -9.87
C SER A 183 -15.23 -35.38 -8.68
N SER A 184 -14.62 -34.22 -8.36
CA SER A 184 -13.74 -34.02 -7.20
C SER A 184 -14.51 -33.68 -5.92
N THR A 185 -15.83 -33.49 -6.02
CA THR A 185 -16.71 -33.17 -4.89
C THR A 185 -17.48 -34.40 -4.42
N TYR A 186 -18.07 -34.32 -3.22
CA TYR A 186 -18.87 -35.41 -2.67
C TYR A 186 -20.10 -35.74 -3.51
N THR A 187 -20.63 -34.77 -4.27
CA THR A 187 -21.87 -34.89 -5.05
C THR A 187 -21.67 -35.59 -6.39
N ARG A 188 -20.95 -36.74 -6.41
CA ARG A 188 -20.84 -37.62 -7.58
C ARG A 188 -22.21 -38.22 -7.93
N THR A 189 -23.02 -37.48 -8.67
CA THR A 189 -24.22 -37.96 -9.38
C THR A 189 -24.06 -37.70 -10.85
#